data_AF-A0A5T8J8E6-F1
#
_entry.id   AF-A0A5T8J8E6-F1
#
_cell.length_a   1.000
_cell.length_b   1.000
_cell.length_c   1.000
_cell.angle_alpha   90.00
_cell.angle_beta   90.00
_cell.angle_gamma   90.00
#
_symmetry.space_group_name_H-M   'P 1'
#
loop_
_entity.id
_entity.type
_entity.pdbx_description
1 polymer ?
#
loop_
_entity_poly.entity_id
_entity_poly.type
_entity_poly.pdbx_seq_one_letter_code
_entity_poly.pdbx_strand_id
1 'polypeptide(L)'
;MPELAGFILFIRNTMGVNADALADDDPAVSLSWSMSLDWVNRQIACISPVLYSQAVYNLAASFLLNFGPEVAFGPVREKLGINNFTAGVISASSDEST
;
A
#
# COMPACT_ATOMS: atom_id res chain seq x y z
N MET A 1 3.59 18.31 -10.30
CA MET A 1 2.68 17.14 -10.33
C MET A 1 3.44 15.99 -9.66
N PRO A 2 2.80 15.07 -8.91
CA PRO A 2 3.55 13.97 -8.29
C PRO A 2 4.25 13.15 -9.38
N GLU A 3 5.54 12.86 -9.18
CA GLU A 3 6.41 12.19 -10.14
C GLU A 3 6.86 10.84 -9.58
N LEU A 4 7.17 9.89 -10.46
CA LEU A 4 7.65 8.57 -10.05
C LEU A 4 8.94 8.66 -9.21
N ALA A 5 9.88 9.52 -9.60
CA ALA A 5 11.11 9.75 -8.83
C ALA A 5 10.81 10.29 -7.42
N GLY A 6 9.81 11.16 -7.29
CA GLY A 6 9.35 11.66 -5.99
C GLY A 6 8.71 10.56 -5.13
N PHE A 7 7.98 9.64 -5.74
CA PHE A 7 7.41 8.48 -5.04
C PHE A 7 8.51 7.50 -4.56
N ILE A 8 9.53 7.27 -5.37
CA ILE A 8 10.70 6.47 -4.96
C ILE A 8 11.36 7.10 -3.73
N LEU A 9 11.61 8.42 -3.75
CA LEU A 9 12.16 9.13 -2.59
C LEU A 9 11.25 9.03 -1.36
N PHE A 10 9.93 9.04 -1.54
CA PHE A 10 8.96 8.83 -0.46
C PHE A 10 9.09 7.43 0.14
N ILE A 11 9.25 6.39 -0.67
CA ILE A 11 9.49 5.02 -0.18
C ILE A 11 10.78 4.97 0.65
N ARG A 12 11.87 5.59 0.17
CA ARG A 12 13.17 5.56 0.87
C ARG A 12 13.14 6.36 2.18
N ASN A 13 12.65 7.60 2.13
CA ASN A 13 12.77 8.54 3.24
C ASN A 13 11.60 8.46 4.24
N THR A 14 10.40 8.10 3.78
CA THR A 14 9.18 8.08 4.61
C THR A 14 8.76 6.68 4.99
N MET A 15 8.78 5.72 4.05
CA MET A 15 8.48 4.31 4.39
C MET A 15 9.68 3.57 4.98
N GLY A 16 10.91 4.06 4.78
CA GLY A 16 12.13 3.45 5.31
C GLY A 16 12.49 2.13 4.63
N VAL A 17 12.03 1.90 3.40
CA VAL A 17 12.33 0.68 2.63
C VAL A 17 13.54 0.94 1.76
N ASN A 18 14.62 0.17 1.95
CA ASN A 18 15.85 0.31 1.17
C ASN A 18 15.73 -0.32 -0.23
N ALA A 19 16.60 0.11 -1.15
CA ALA A 19 16.63 -0.38 -2.53
C ALA A 19 16.94 -1.88 -2.63
N ASP A 20 17.68 -2.44 -1.66
CA ASP A 20 17.97 -3.88 -1.58
C ASP A 20 16.70 -4.73 -1.34
N ALA A 21 15.70 -4.16 -0.69
CA ALA A 21 14.47 -4.85 -0.31
C ALA A 21 13.34 -4.68 -1.34
N LEU A 22 13.38 -3.59 -2.09
CA LEU A 22 12.47 -3.26 -3.20
C LEU A 22 13.27 -2.39 -4.15
N ALA A 23 13.53 -2.84 -5.38
CA ALA A 23 14.30 -2.08 -6.35
C ALA A 23 13.55 -0.81 -6.81
N ASP A 24 14.28 0.23 -7.22
CA ASP A 24 13.67 1.48 -7.72
C ASP A 24 12.91 1.28 -9.04
N ASP A 25 13.30 0.30 -9.84
CA ASP A 25 12.72 -0.07 -11.13
C ASP A 25 11.67 -1.19 -11.04
N ASP A 26 11.28 -1.58 -9.82
CA ASP A 26 10.28 -2.62 -9.62
C ASP A 26 8.93 -2.22 -10.25
N PRO A 27 8.32 -3.09 -11.08
CA PRO A 27 7.05 -2.80 -11.73
C PRO A 27 5.92 -2.47 -10.72
N ALA A 28 5.95 -3.03 -9.50
CA ALA A 28 4.96 -2.73 -8.46
C ALA A 28 4.99 -1.25 -8.02
N VAL A 29 6.17 -0.62 -8.02
CA VAL A 29 6.33 0.82 -7.71
C VAL A 29 5.65 1.66 -8.79
N SER A 30 5.93 1.37 -10.06
CA SER A 30 5.34 2.09 -11.19
C SER A 30 3.81 1.91 -11.28
N LEU A 31 3.33 0.69 -11.01
CA LEU A 31 1.92 0.34 -11.05
C LEU A 31 1.15 1.05 -9.92
N SER A 32 1.63 0.94 -8.68
CA SER A 32 0.98 1.56 -7.51
C SER A 32 0.91 3.08 -7.63
N TRP A 33 1.96 3.72 -8.13
CA TRP A 33 1.97 5.15 -8.42
C TRP A 33 0.95 5.54 -9.49
N SER A 34 0.94 4.82 -10.63
CA SER A 34 0.03 5.10 -11.75
C SER A 34 -1.44 4.94 -11.34
N MET A 35 -1.77 3.86 -10.62
CA MET A 35 -3.11 3.64 -10.08
C MET A 35 -3.53 4.77 -9.12
N SER A 36 -2.60 5.29 -8.33
CA SER A 36 -2.90 6.34 -7.36
C SER A 36 -3.14 7.69 -8.03
N LEU A 37 -2.45 8.00 -9.13
CA LEU A 37 -2.74 9.18 -9.94
C LEU A 37 -4.18 9.19 -10.46
N ASP A 38 -4.70 8.02 -10.85
CA ASP A 38 -6.06 7.87 -11.37
C ASP A 38 -7.12 7.91 -10.28
N TRP A 39 -6.80 7.42 -9.07
CA TRP A 39 -7.76 7.32 -7.97
C TRP A 39 -7.86 8.59 -7.11
N VAL A 40 -6.76 9.34 -6.93
CA VAL A 40 -6.81 10.55 -6.09
C VAL A 40 -7.61 11.65 -6.79
N ASN A 41 -8.54 12.26 -6.06
CA ASN A 41 -9.36 13.35 -6.57
C ASN A 41 -8.50 14.52 -7.06
N ARG A 42 -8.52 14.77 -8.37
CA ARG A 42 -7.75 15.82 -9.03
C ARG A 42 -8.15 17.23 -8.59
N GLN A 43 -9.35 17.45 -8.05
CA GLN A 43 -9.77 18.75 -7.52
C GLN A 43 -8.92 19.21 -6.34
N ILE A 44 -8.29 18.28 -5.60
CA ILE A 44 -7.34 18.62 -4.53
C ILE A 44 -6.18 19.45 -5.12
N ALA A 45 -5.75 19.15 -6.35
CA ALA A 45 -4.65 19.86 -7.01
C ALA A 45 -4.98 21.34 -7.28
N CYS A 46 -6.26 21.68 -7.46
CA CYS A 46 -6.70 23.06 -7.65
C CYS A 46 -6.63 23.89 -6.35
N ILE A 47 -6.72 23.24 -5.19
CA ILE A 47 -6.67 23.89 -3.88
C ILE A 47 -5.24 23.89 -3.34
N SER A 48 -4.57 22.75 -3.39
CA SER A 48 -3.19 22.59 -2.92
C SER A 48 -2.47 21.49 -3.72
N PRO A 49 -1.56 21.87 -4.63
CA PRO A 49 -0.75 20.92 -5.38
C PRO A 49 0.14 20.03 -4.48
N VAL A 50 0.57 20.56 -3.34
CA VAL A 50 1.37 19.84 -2.36
C VAL A 50 0.53 18.75 -1.69
N LEU A 51 -0.70 19.09 -1.27
CA LEU A 51 -1.61 18.13 -0.66
C LEU A 51 -2.00 17.02 -1.64
N TYR A 52 -2.24 17.37 -2.90
CA TYR A 52 -2.51 16.38 -3.95
C TYR A 52 -1.33 15.40 -4.12
N SER A 53 -0.10 15.91 -4.16
CA SER A 53 1.10 15.07 -4.29
C SER A 53 1.26 14.13 -3.09
N GLN A 54 1.03 14.62 -1.88
CA GLN A 54 1.08 13.81 -0.67
C GLN A 54 -0.02 12.73 -0.65
N ALA A 55 -1.23 13.06 -1.10
CA ALA A 55 -2.33 12.11 -1.20
C ALA A 55 -2.01 10.98 -2.20
N VAL A 56 -1.41 11.31 -3.35
CA VAL A 56 -0.98 10.33 -4.35
C VAL A 56 0.10 9.40 -3.77
N TYR A 57 1.13 9.92 -3.13
CA TYR A 57 2.18 9.08 -2.55
C TYR A 57 1.69 8.21 -1.39
N ASN A 58 0.81 8.73 -0.53
CA ASN A 58 0.20 7.95 0.54
C ASN A 58 -0.68 6.81 0.01
N LEU A 59 -1.49 7.07 -1.03
CA LEU A 59 -2.31 6.03 -1.63
C LEU A 59 -1.45 4.98 -2.36
N ALA A 60 -0.41 5.40 -3.06
CA ALA A 60 0.50 4.51 -3.76
C ALA A 60 1.23 3.60 -2.76
N ALA A 61 1.72 4.16 -1.66
CA ALA A 61 2.28 3.40 -0.55
C ALA A 61 1.29 2.41 0.04
N SER A 62 0.00 2.78 0.15
CA SER A 62 -1.05 1.87 0.61
C SER A 62 -1.25 0.70 -0.35
N PHE A 63 -1.33 0.94 -1.65
CA PHE A 63 -1.44 -0.14 -2.64
C PHE A 63 -0.23 -1.06 -2.62
N LEU A 64 0.96 -0.50 -2.55
CA LEU A 64 2.20 -1.27 -2.49
C LEU A 64 2.27 -2.10 -1.20
N LEU A 65 1.85 -1.54 -0.06
CA LEU A 65 1.74 -2.27 1.20
C LEU A 65 0.68 -3.37 1.17
N ASN A 66 -0.44 -3.22 0.45
CA ASN A 66 -1.50 -4.23 0.42
C ASN A 66 -1.29 -5.33 -0.63
N PHE A 67 -0.78 -4.96 -1.81
CA PHE A 67 -0.77 -5.81 -3.01
C PHE A 67 0.63 -6.10 -3.55
N GLY A 68 1.66 -5.39 -3.10
CA GLY A 68 3.03 -5.62 -3.54
C GLY A 68 3.51 -7.05 -3.20
N PRO A 69 4.14 -7.78 -4.12
CA PRO A 69 4.64 -9.13 -3.84
C PRO A 69 5.85 -9.16 -2.89
N GLU A 70 6.41 -8.00 -2.50
CA GLU A 70 7.73 -7.93 -1.91
C GLU A 70 7.74 -8.32 -0.42
N VAL A 71 8.78 -9.09 -0.06
CA VAL A 71 9.00 -9.60 1.30
C VAL A 71 9.24 -8.45 2.30
N ALA A 72 9.72 -7.31 1.82
CA ALA A 72 9.96 -6.10 2.62
C ALA A 72 8.74 -5.66 3.45
N PHE A 73 7.52 -5.96 2.96
CA PHE A 73 6.27 -5.57 3.60
C PHE A 73 5.71 -6.62 4.57
N GLY A 74 6.29 -7.82 4.62
CA GLY A 74 5.82 -8.93 5.46
C GLY A 74 5.65 -8.54 6.95
N PRO A 75 6.69 -8.02 7.62
CA PRO A 75 6.60 -7.65 9.03
C PRO A 75 5.55 -6.56 9.32
N VAL A 76 5.39 -5.61 8.39
CA VAL A 76 4.40 -4.53 8.53
C VAL A 76 2.99 -5.08 8.33
N ARG A 77 2.77 -5.95 7.35
CA ARG A 77 1.49 -6.62 7.11
C ARG A 77 1.05 -7.45 8.30
N GLU A 78 1.97 -8.24 8.87
CA GLU A 78 1.72 -9.04 10.06
C GLU A 78 1.33 -8.16 11.25
N LYS A 79 2.12 -7.11 11.52
CA LYS A 79 1.85 -6.15 12.61
C LYS A 79 0.48 -5.48 12.48
N LEU A 80 0.07 -5.16 11.25
CA LEU A 80 -1.20 -4.47 10.97
C LEU A 80 -2.37 -5.45 10.74
N GLY A 81 -2.14 -6.76 10.79
CA GLY A 81 -3.16 -7.77 10.47
C GLY A 81 -3.65 -7.73 9.02
N ILE A 82 -2.87 -7.14 8.11
CA ILE A 82 -3.18 -7.03 6.68
C ILE A 82 -3.03 -8.40 6.04
N ASN A 83 -4.03 -8.81 5.25
CA ASN A 83 -4.11 -10.13 4.61
C ASN A 83 -4.06 -11.30 5.61
N ASN A 84 -4.36 -11.06 6.90
CA ASN A 84 -4.47 -12.13 7.88
C ASN A 84 -5.78 -12.92 7.66
N PHE A 85 -5.69 -14.24 7.73
CA PHE A 85 -6.85 -15.11 7.65
C PHE A 85 -7.39 -15.38 9.05
N THR A 86 -8.44 -14.65 9.45
CA THR A 86 -9.24 -15.05 10.62
C THR A 86 -10.21 -16.14 10.17
N ALA A 87 -9.83 -17.40 10.41
CA ALA A 87 -10.73 -18.51 10.23
C ALA A 87 -11.90 -18.37 11.22
N GLY A 88 -13.07 -17.96 10.74
CA GLY A 88 -14.32 -18.12 11.48
C GLY A 88 -14.69 -19.61 11.54
N VAL A 89 -13.92 -20.40 12.30
CA VAL A 89 -14.31 -21.77 12.57
C VAL A 89 -15.47 -21.73 13.55
N ILE A 90 -16.64 -22.19 13.10
CA ILE A 90 -17.67 -22.69 14.02
C ILE A 90 -17.00 -23.86 14.76
N SER A 91 -16.44 -23.61 15.94
CA SER A 91 -15.69 -24.62 16.70
C SER A 91 -16.58 -25.76 17.21
N ALA A 92 -17.91 -25.60 17.16
CA ALA A 92 -18.90 -26.67 17.29
C ALA A 92 -20.27 -26.19 16.81
N SER A 93 -20.98 -27.00 16.01
CA SER A 93 -22.44 -26.99 15.94
C SER A 93 -22.93 -28.25 16.65
N SER A 94 -23.38 -28.13 17.90
CA SER A 94 -24.03 -29.24 18.61
C SER A 94 -25.47 -29.30 18.14
N ASP A 95 -25.83 -30.34 17.40
CA ASP A 95 -27.22 -30.76 17.23
C ASP A 95 -27.50 -31.78 18.33
N GLU A 96 -27.97 -31.31 19.50
CA GLU A 96 -28.32 -32.19 20.62
C GLU A 96 -29.79 -32.62 20.52
N SER A 97 -29.96 -33.89 20.14
CA SER A 97 -31.06 -34.82 20.47
C SER A 97 -31.82 -35.39 19.26
N THR A 98 -31.67 -36.71 19.08
CA THR A 98 -32.69 -37.60 18.48
C THR A 98 -33.41 -38.35 19.58
#